data_AF-A0AAV9V993-F1
#
_entry.id   AF-A0AAV9V993-F1
#
_cell.length_a   1.000
_cell.length_b   1.000
_cell.length_c   1.000
_cell.angle_alpha   90.00
_cell.angle_beta   90.00
_cell.angle_gamma   90.00
#
_symmetry.space_group_name_H-M   'P 1'
#
loop_
_entity.id
_entity.type
_entity.pdbx_description
1 polymer ?
#
loop_
_entity_poly.entity_id
_entity_poly.type
_entity_poly.pdbx_seq_one_letter_code
_entity_poly.pdbx_strand_id
1 'polypeptide(L)'
;MAALRIVSTNLRRLAASPSIKPSTSSSLSSRYTASVAASRYITTSPPKRQTPTASSASADEKSPSPIRLTQIKDGPIAPPDLDAGDELATDWSRSFSGLSQTPFAKEVADVLLEPLEPTDVEIKPDGIIYLPEIKYRRILNRAFGPGGWGLAPRGETQISEKPNGGGMVTREYALVCHGRLVSVARGEQDYFDEFGIPTAMEACKSNAMMRCCKDLGVASELWDPRFIRKWKKENANEMFGEHVITKKKKKLWVRKGDSLEYPYQVSKFGS
;
A
#
# COMPACT_ATOMS: atom_id res chain seq x y z
N MET A 1 67.84 13.21 -12.91
CA MET A 1 67.01 14.23 -12.25
C MET A 1 66.39 13.64 -10.99
N ALA A 2 66.52 14.37 -9.89
CA ALA A 2 65.74 14.34 -8.64
C ALA A 2 65.33 12.99 -8.02
N ALA A 3 65.90 12.74 -6.85
CA ALA A 3 65.54 11.71 -5.89
C ALA A 3 64.20 11.98 -5.19
N LEU A 4 63.55 10.94 -4.66
CA LEU A 4 62.90 11.03 -3.35
C LEU A 4 62.89 9.68 -2.62
N ARG A 5 63.37 9.74 -1.38
CA ARG A 5 63.50 8.68 -0.36
C ARG A 5 62.21 8.56 0.44
N ILE A 6 61.81 7.34 0.82
CA ILE A 6 61.14 7.02 2.11
C ILE A 6 61.58 5.60 2.51
N VAL A 7 62.65 5.47 3.32
CA VAL A 7 62.68 5.14 4.76
C VAL A 7 62.06 3.79 5.12
N SER A 8 62.93 2.89 5.59
CA SER A 8 62.66 1.56 6.13
C SER A 8 62.85 1.53 7.65
N THR A 9 62.36 0.46 8.27
CA THR A 9 62.62 -0.10 9.62
C THR A 9 61.72 0.33 10.78
N ASN A 10 61.01 -0.64 11.37
CA ASN A 10 61.49 -1.31 12.58
C ASN A 10 60.71 -2.58 12.92
N LEU A 11 61.45 -3.69 13.07
CA LEU A 11 61.05 -4.91 13.78
C LEU A 11 61.00 -4.63 15.29
N ARG A 12 60.03 -5.21 16.01
CA ARG A 12 60.22 -5.66 17.41
C ARG A 12 59.46 -6.96 17.71
N ARG A 13 60.14 -7.77 18.51
CA ARG A 13 59.92 -9.19 18.89
C ARG A 13 58.71 -9.42 19.81
N LEU A 14 58.10 -10.60 19.61
CA LEU A 14 57.62 -11.65 20.54
C LEU A 14 57.47 -11.34 22.04
N ALA A 15 56.32 -11.73 22.62
CA ALA A 15 56.24 -12.70 23.74
C ALA A 15 54.79 -13.06 24.18
N ALA A 16 54.59 -14.38 24.33
CA ALA A 16 53.81 -15.14 25.33
C ALA A 16 52.38 -14.72 25.78
N SER A 17 51.46 -15.69 25.66
CA SER A 17 50.18 -15.80 26.37
C SER A 17 50.33 -15.91 27.89
N PRO A 18 49.24 -15.64 28.62
CA PRO A 18 48.84 -16.59 29.65
C PRO A 18 47.36 -17.02 29.54
N SER A 19 47.16 -18.27 29.91
CA SER A 19 45.89 -18.98 30.10
C SER A 19 45.17 -18.45 31.36
N ILE A 20 43.86 -18.21 31.27
CA ILE A 20 42.99 -18.06 32.44
C ILE A 20 41.87 -19.10 32.34
N LYS A 21 41.81 -19.94 33.39
CA LYS A 21 40.84 -21.01 33.64
C LYS A 21 39.50 -20.43 34.17
N PRO A 22 38.40 -21.21 34.10
CA PRO A 22 37.05 -20.72 34.38
C PRO A 22 36.69 -20.84 35.87
N SER A 23 35.79 -19.97 36.33
CA SER A 23 35.10 -20.11 37.62
C SER A 23 33.58 -20.09 37.43
N THR A 24 32.98 -21.22 37.76
CA THR A 24 31.59 -21.49 38.18
C THR A 24 31.12 -20.48 39.26
N SER A 25 29.85 -20.15 39.49
CA SER A 25 28.67 -21.02 39.68
C SER A 25 27.36 -20.19 39.81
N SER A 26 26.23 -20.88 39.55
CA SER A 26 24.85 -20.68 40.05
C SER A 26 24.07 -19.45 39.55
N SER A 27 22.79 -19.51 39.20
CA SER A 27 21.71 -20.33 39.78
C SER A 27 20.49 -20.48 38.84
N LEU A 28 19.90 -21.68 38.86
CA LEU A 28 18.46 -22.00 38.82
C LEU A 28 17.53 -21.24 37.85
N SER A 29 16.93 -21.97 36.90
CA SER A 29 15.46 -22.15 36.88
C SER A 29 15.00 -23.22 35.89
N SER A 30 14.38 -24.24 36.48
CA SER A 30 13.19 -24.99 36.08
C SER A 30 12.89 -25.22 34.59
N ARG A 31 12.98 -26.50 34.19
CA ARG A 31 12.20 -27.07 33.09
C ARG A 31 10.72 -27.06 33.51
N TYR A 32 9.81 -26.45 32.76
CA TYR A 32 8.43 -26.94 32.64
C TYR A 32 7.75 -26.36 31.38
N THR A 33 7.44 -27.31 30.47
CA THR A 33 6.20 -27.43 29.67
C THR A 33 5.70 -26.24 28.86
N ALA A 34 5.73 -26.43 27.54
CA ALA A 34 4.89 -25.71 26.59
C ALA A 34 3.40 -25.86 26.95
N SER A 35 2.76 -24.75 27.32
CA SER A 35 1.31 -24.65 27.38
C SER A 35 0.77 -24.28 26.00
N VAL A 36 0.24 -25.28 25.30
CA VAL A 36 -0.67 -25.08 24.18
C VAL A 36 -1.93 -24.41 24.73
N ALA A 37 -2.08 -23.11 24.49
CA ALA A 37 -3.33 -22.42 24.75
C ALA A 37 -4.28 -22.68 23.57
N ALA A 38 -5.28 -23.52 23.84
CA ALA A 38 -6.39 -23.80 22.96
C ALA A 38 -7.14 -22.51 22.59
N SER A 39 -7.23 -22.21 21.30
CA SER A 39 -8.18 -21.23 20.76
C SER A 39 -9.60 -21.71 21.05
N ARG A 40 -10.33 -20.94 21.85
CA ARG A 40 -11.77 -21.13 22.04
C ARG A 40 -12.47 -20.78 20.74
N TYR A 41 -13.05 -21.79 20.11
CA TYR A 41 -14.01 -21.66 19.02
C TYR A 41 -15.24 -20.89 19.54
N ILE A 42 -15.56 -19.76 18.90
CA ILE A 42 -16.84 -19.10 19.07
C ILE A 42 -17.82 -19.79 18.11
N THR A 43 -18.67 -20.64 18.67
CA THR A 43 -19.83 -21.23 18.00
C THR A 43 -20.88 -20.14 17.78
N THR A 44 -21.11 -19.74 16.53
CA THR A 44 -22.27 -18.91 16.15
C THR A 44 -23.38 -19.79 15.59
N SER A 45 -24.41 -20.02 16.39
CA SER A 45 -25.70 -20.54 15.93
C SER A 45 -26.48 -19.46 15.15
N PRO A 46 -27.18 -19.80 14.06
CA PRO A 46 -27.90 -18.81 13.25
C PRO A 46 -29.24 -18.43 13.90
N PRO A 47 -29.61 -17.13 14.00
CA PRO A 47 -30.93 -16.76 14.46
C PRO A 47 -31.98 -16.88 13.34
N LYS A 48 -33.15 -17.32 13.79
CA LYS A 48 -34.36 -17.72 13.04
C LYS A 48 -35.03 -16.51 12.36
N ARG A 49 -35.44 -16.68 11.11
CA ARG A 49 -36.24 -15.76 10.29
C ARG A 49 -37.57 -15.44 10.99
N GLN A 50 -37.84 -14.16 11.27
CA GLN A 50 -39.15 -13.65 11.65
C GLN A 50 -39.61 -12.64 10.59
N THR A 51 -40.81 -12.88 10.06
CA THR A 51 -41.57 -11.94 9.22
C THR A 51 -42.22 -10.87 10.10
N PRO A 52 -42.14 -9.57 9.77
CA PRO A 52 -42.95 -8.56 10.42
C PRO A 52 -44.26 -8.31 9.66
N THR A 53 -45.35 -8.53 10.37
CA THR A 53 -46.72 -8.09 10.10
C THR A 53 -46.81 -6.56 10.16
N ALA A 54 -47.70 -5.98 9.35
CA ALA A 54 -47.97 -4.56 9.28
C ALA A 54 -48.51 -4.00 10.61
N SER A 55 -47.97 -2.87 11.06
CA SER A 55 -48.65 -1.94 11.97
C SER A 55 -48.10 -0.54 11.77
N SER A 56 -49.02 0.35 11.45
CA SER A 56 -48.88 1.79 11.25
C SER A 56 -48.59 2.52 12.56
N ALA A 57 -47.51 3.30 12.59
CA ALA A 57 -47.37 4.44 13.48
C ALA A 57 -46.39 5.44 12.86
N SER A 58 -46.90 6.62 12.57
CA SER A 58 -46.22 7.79 12.04
C SER A 58 -45.26 8.38 13.08
N ALA A 59 -43.99 8.51 12.72
CA ALA A 59 -43.03 9.37 13.39
C ALA A 59 -42.13 10.00 12.32
N ASP A 60 -42.05 11.34 12.35
CA ASP A 60 -41.17 12.16 11.52
C ASP A 60 -39.71 11.73 11.71
N GLU A 61 -39.16 11.03 10.72
CA GLU A 61 -37.73 10.77 10.58
C GLU A 61 -37.20 11.61 9.43
N LYS A 62 -36.25 12.52 9.73
CA LYS A 62 -35.43 13.19 8.71
C LYS A 62 -34.65 12.11 7.96
N SER A 63 -35.17 11.69 6.82
CA SER A 63 -34.49 10.80 5.89
C SER A 63 -33.12 11.39 5.52
N PRO A 64 -32.00 10.66 5.67
CA PRO A 64 -30.75 11.04 5.04
C PRO A 64 -30.99 11.02 3.52
N SER A 65 -30.68 12.14 2.87
CA SER A 65 -30.80 12.29 1.42
C SER A 65 -30.10 11.11 0.72
N PRO A 66 -30.72 10.45 -0.27
CA PRO A 66 -30.16 9.28 -0.90
C PRO A 66 -28.85 9.64 -1.62
N ILE A 67 -27.79 8.89 -1.34
CA ILE A 67 -26.54 8.90 -2.12
C ILE A 67 -26.92 8.51 -3.56
N ARG A 68 -26.67 9.40 -4.52
CA ARG A 68 -26.97 9.12 -5.93
C ARG A 68 -25.79 8.34 -6.51
N LEU A 69 -26.06 7.12 -6.96
CA LEU A 69 -25.07 6.28 -7.65
C LEU A 69 -25.34 6.34 -9.15
N THR A 70 -24.40 6.87 -9.91
CA THR A 70 -24.40 6.85 -11.37
C THR A 70 -23.39 5.83 -11.86
N GLN A 71 -23.79 4.97 -12.81
CA GLN A 71 -22.90 4.03 -13.48
C GLN A 71 -22.64 4.56 -14.89
N ILE A 72 -21.37 4.73 -15.24
CA ILE A 72 -20.98 5.09 -16.59
C ILE A 72 -20.97 3.79 -17.42
N LYS A 73 -21.62 3.79 -18.58
CA LYS A 73 -21.55 2.68 -19.54
C LYS A 73 -20.22 2.66 -20.30
N ASP A 74 -19.12 2.64 -19.55
CA ASP A 74 -17.74 2.54 -20.03
C ASP A 74 -17.14 1.14 -19.78
N GLY A 75 -17.99 0.18 -19.43
CA GLY A 75 -17.62 -1.21 -19.31
C GLY A 75 -17.12 -1.79 -20.64
N PRO A 76 -16.30 -2.85 -20.59
CA PRO A 76 -15.85 -3.55 -21.79
C PRO A 76 -17.06 -4.03 -22.61
N ILE A 77 -17.11 -3.60 -23.87
CA ILE A 77 -18.14 -4.00 -24.83
C ILE A 77 -17.92 -5.47 -25.14
N ALA A 78 -18.94 -6.31 -24.93
CA ALA A 78 -18.88 -7.71 -25.34
C ALA A 78 -18.56 -7.73 -26.85
N PRO A 79 -17.53 -8.48 -27.30
CA PRO A 79 -17.29 -8.60 -28.73
C PRO A 79 -18.57 -9.12 -29.39
N PRO A 80 -19.01 -8.56 -30.53
CA PRO A 80 -20.07 -9.19 -31.31
C PRO A 80 -19.67 -10.64 -31.58
N ASP A 81 -20.62 -11.57 -31.59
CA ASP A 81 -20.38 -13.01 -31.76
C ASP A 81 -19.51 -13.28 -33.00
N LEU A 82 -18.19 -13.28 -32.84
CA LEU A 82 -17.22 -13.59 -33.88
C LEU A 82 -17.07 -15.11 -33.85
N ASP A 83 -17.49 -15.74 -34.94
CA ASP A 83 -17.40 -17.17 -35.18
C ASP A 83 -16.02 -17.72 -34.81
N ALA A 84 -16.05 -18.83 -34.06
CA ALA A 84 -14.89 -19.53 -33.55
C ALA A 84 -13.94 -19.98 -34.68
N GLY A 85 -12.80 -19.30 -34.81
CA GLY A 85 -11.78 -19.66 -35.82
C GLY A 85 -10.38 -19.09 -35.60
N ASP A 86 -10.18 -18.20 -34.63
CA ASP A 86 -8.87 -17.66 -34.25
C ASP A 86 -8.74 -17.79 -32.73
N GLU A 87 -7.54 -18.11 -32.21
CA GLU A 87 -7.27 -18.22 -30.77
C GLU A 87 -7.81 -16.99 -30.03
N LEU A 88 -8.95 -17.17 -29.34
CA LEU A 88 -9.76 -16.08 -28.81
C LEU A 88 -8.89 -15.10 -28.00
N ALA A 89 -8.79 -13.86 -28.46
CA ALA A 89 -8.19 -12.79 -27.68
C ALA A 89 -8.83 -12.80 -26.29
N THR A 90 -8.03 -13.01 -25.25
CA THR A 90 -8.54 -13.23 -23.90
C THR A 90 -9.30 -12.01 -23.41
N ASP A 91 -10.58 -12.17 -23.09
CA ASP A 91 -11.40 -11.12 -22.47
C ASP A 91 -10.99 -10.92 -21.00
N TRP A 92 -10.11 -9.96 -20.78
CA TRP A 92 -9.60 -9.60 -19.45
C TRP A 92 -10.65 -9.03 -18.50
N SER A 93 -11.84 -8.66 -18.99
CA SER A 93 -12.92 -8.15 -18.13
C SER A 93 -13.51 -9.21 -17.21
N ARG A 94 -13.42 -10.48 -17.62
CA ARG A 94 -14.03 -11.62 -16.94
C ARG A 94 -13.04 -12.76 -16.69
N SER A 95 -12.03 -12.91 -17.54
CA SER A 95 -11.09 -14.02 -17.50
C SER A 95 -10.21 -14.04 -16.24
N PHE A 96 -9.77 -15.26 -15.89
CA PHE A 96 -8.73 -15.54 -14.89
C PHE A 96 -7.51 -16.25 -15.52
N SER A 97 -7.33 -16.12 -16.83
CA SER A 97 -6.23 -16.75 -17.58
C SER A 97 -4.86 -16.41 -16.99
N GLY A 98 -4.00 -17.41 -16.84
CA GLY A 98 -2.63 -17.25 -16.33
C GLY A 98 -2.49 -17.07 -14.82
N LEU A 99 -3.61 -16.93 -14.08
CA LEU A 99 -3.56 -16.74 -12.63
C LEU A 99 -3.05 -18.01 -11.94
N SER A 100 -2.06 -17.86 -11.07
CA SER A 100 -1.46 -18.95 -10.28
C SER A 100 -0.91 -20.14 -11.10
N GLN A 101 -0.71 -20.01 -12.41
CA GLN A 101 -0.23 -21.13 -13.25
C GLN A 101 1.27 -21.42 -13.03
N THR A 102 2.11 -20.40 -12.97
CA THR A 102 3.57 -20.53 -12.82
C THR A 102 4.15 -19.31 -12.10
N PRO A 103 5.26 -19.37 -11.37
CA PRO A 103 5.97 -18.17 -10.92
C PRO A 103 6.55 -17.35 -12.10
N PHE A 104 6.86 -16.07 -11.86
CA PHE A 104 7.66 -15.29 -12.82
C PHE A 104 9.12 -15.76 -12.79
N ALA A 105 9.86 -15.44 -13.86
CA ALA A 105 11.30 -15.70 -13.92
C ALA A 105 12.03 -15.04 -12.73
N LYS A 106 13.17 -15.61 -12.33
CA LYS A 106 13.88 -15.20 -11.12
C LYS A 106 14.29 -13.71 -11.20
N GLU A 107 14.69 -13.26 -12.37
CA GLU A 107 15.14 -11.88 -12.63
C GLU A 107 13.99 -10.88 -12.39
N VAL A 108 12.77 -11.26 -12.76
CA VAL A 108 11.56 -10.46 -12.50
C VAL A 108 11.25 -10.46 -11.01
N ALA A 109 11.28 -11.62 -10.36
CA ALA A 109 11.02 -11.75 -8.94
C ALA A 109 12.02 -10.94 -8.09
N ASP A 110 13.31 -10.98 -8.45
CA ASP A 110 14.37 -10.20 -7.79
C ASP A 110 14.08 -8.69 -7.85
N VAL A 111 13.59 -8.17 -8.99
CA VAL A 111 13.21 -6.76 -9.14
C VAL A 111 11.96 -6.40 -8.33
N LEU A 112 10.95 -7.28 -8.30
CA LEU A 112 9.68 -7.03 -7.60
C LEU A 112 9.84 -7.06 -6.08
N LEU A 113 10.74 -7.89 -5.58
CA LEU A 113 11.03 -8.09 -4.16
C LEU A 113 12.21 -7.24 -3.66
N GLU A 114 12.75 -6.37 -4.51
CA GLU A 114 13.83 -5.45 -4.12
C GLU A 114 13.36 -4.54 -2.96
N PRO A 115 14.15 -4.41 -1.88
CA PRO A 115 13.86 -3.47 -0.80
C PRO A 115 13.72 -2.04 -1.32
N LEU A 116 12.81 -1.26 -0.73
CA LEU A 116 12.63 0.13 -1.08
C LEU A 116 13.79 0.98 -0.58
N GLU A 117 14.22 1.90 -1.43
CA GLU A 117 15.09 2.99 -1.02
C GLU A 117 14.37 3.87 0.00
N PRO A 118 14.92 4.11 1.20
CA PRO A 118 14.26 4.92 2.23
C PRO A 118 13.91 6.33 1.76
N THR A 119 14.65 6.85 0.77
CA THR A 119 14.42 8.18 0.18
C THR A 119 13.20 8.25 -0.73
N ASP A 120 12.69 7.11 -1.18
CA ASP A 120 11.53 7.03 -2.06
C ASP A 120 10.20 6.93 -1.31
N VAL A 121 10.27 6.66 0.00
CA VAL A 121 9.11 6.58 0.88
C VAL A 121 8.74 7.98 1.36
N GLU A 122 7.45 8.30 1.25
CA GLU A 122 6.88 9.55 1.74
C GLU A 122 5.99 9.31 2.95
N ILE A 123 5.69 10.38 3.69
CA ILE A 123 4.81 10.33 4.86
C ILE A 123 3.73 11.41 4.76
N LYS A 124 2.49 11.00 4.95
CA LYS A 124 1.36 11.92 5.06
C LYS A 124 1.36 12.62 6.44
N PRO A 125 0.70 13.78 6.59
CA PRO A 125 0.61 14.47 7.88
C PRO A 125 -0.06 13.68 9.00
N ASP A 126 -0.89 12.67 8.66
CA ASP A 126 -1.50 11.72 9.59
C ASP A 126 -0.54 10.61 10.07
N GLY A 127 0.66 10.54 9.48
CA GLY A 127 1.68 9.56 9.77
C GLY A 127 1.60 8.29 8.93
N ILE A 128 0.74 8.20 7.93
CA ILE A 128 0.73 7.04 7.03
C ILE A 128 1.89 7.19 6.05
N ILE A 129 2.79 6.20 6.03
CA ILE A 129 3.86 6.14 5.04
C ILE A 129 3.34 5.53 3.74
N TYR A 130 3.84 6.00 2.61
CA TYR A 130 3.42 5.51 1.30
C TYR A 130 4.57 5.62 0.29
N LEU A 131 4.50 4.79 -0.74
CA LEU A 131 5.35 4.91 -1.91
C LEU A 131 4.58 5.71 -2.98
N PRO A 132 5.15 6.77 -3.59
CA PRO A 132 4.49 7.49 -4.67
C PRO A 132 4.17 6.59 -5.88
N GLU A 133 3.02 6.84 -6.53
CA GLU A 133 2.51 6.02 -7.64
C GLU A 133 3.54 5.79 -8.76
N ILE A 134 4.29 6.83 -9.12
CA ILE A 134 5.30 6.76 -10.17
C ILE A 134 6.37 5.69 -9.90
N LYS A 135 6.68 5.43 -8.62
CA LYS A 135 7.67 4.43 -8.23
C LYS A 135 7.17 3.01 -8.52
N TYR A 136 5.89 2.72 -8.28
CA TYR A 136 5.28 1.44 -8.69
C TYR A 136 5.38 1.25 -10.21
N ARG A 137 5.04 2.28 -11.01
CA ARG A 137 5.15 2.18 -12.48
C ARG A 137 6.59 1.90 -12.94
N ARG A 138 7.58 2.53 -12.30
CA ARG A 138 9.01 2.29 -12.58
C ARG A 138 9.42 0.87 -12.23
N ILE A 139 8.96 0.34 -11.09
CA ILE A 139 9.21 -1.05 -10.69
C ILE A 139 8.59 -2.01 -11.71
N LEU A 140 7.33 -1.80 -12.11
CA LEU A 140 6.66 -2.63 -13.13
C LEU A 140 7.37 -2.55 -14.49
N ASN A 141 7.79 -1.36 -14.93
CA ASN A 141 8.54 -1.21 -16.17
C ASN A 141 9.91 -1.89 -16.13
N ARG A 142 10.59 -1.87 -14.98
CA ARG A 142 11.87 -2.55 -14.81
C ARG A 142 11.71 -4.08 -14.72
N ALA A 143 10.62 -4.55 -14.10
CA ALA A 143 10.34 -5.97 -13.92
C ALA A 143 9.82 -6.62 -15.22
N PHE A 144 8.87 -5.98 -15.90
CA PHE A 144 8.15 -6.57 -17.04
C PHE A 144 8.47 -5.93 -18.39
N GLY A 145 9.09 -4.74 -18.41
CA GLY A 145 9.28 -3.93 -19.61
C GLY A 145 8.07 -3.05 -19.95
N PRO A 146 8.28 -1.88 -20.57
CA PRO A 146 7.17 -1.10 -21.15
C PRO A 146 6.38 -1.94 -22.15
N GLY A 147 5.05 -1.95 -22.03
CA GLY A 147 4.15 -2.82 -22.82
C GLY A 147 4.04 -4.26 -22.32
N GLY A 148 4.88 -4.68 -21.37
CA GLY A 148 4.82 -6.00 -20.75
C GLY A 148 3.81 -6.12 -19.60
N TRP A 149 3.11 -5.04 -19.25
CA TRP A 149 2.06 -5.04 -18.23
C TRP A 149 0.97 -4.01 -18.56
N GLY A 150 -0.22 -4.19 -17.98
CA GLY A 150 -1.33 -3.28 -18.14
C GLY A 150 -2.45 -3.51 -17.13
N LEU A 151 -3.30 -2.49 -16.97
CA LEU A 151 -4.55 -2.61 -16.21
C LEU A 151 -5.72 -2.78 -17.18
N ALA A 152 -6.43 -3.89 -17.05
CA ALA A 152 -7.69 -4.12 -17.74
C ALA A 152 -8.85 -3.69 -16.84
N PRO A 153 -9.73 -2.77 -17.28
CA PRO A 153 -10.92 -2.43 -16.52
C PRO A 153 -11.85 -3.63 -16.39
N ARG A 154 -12.37 -3.85 -15.17
CA ARG A 154 -13.39 -4.85 -14.88
C ARG A 154 -14.66 -4.12 -14.41
N GLY A 155 -15.75 -4.36 -15.13
CA GLY A 155 -17.02 -3.68 -14.89
C GLY A 155 -17.01 -2.19 -15.25
N GLU A 156 -18.14 -1.57 -14.93
CA GLU A 156 -18.44 -0.16 -15.16
C GLU A 156 -17.84 0.73 -14.07
N THR A 157 -17.51 1.97 -14.44
CA THR A 157 -17.15 3.00 -13.46
C THR A 157 -18.39 3.38 -12.65
N GLN A 158 -18.29 3.32 -11.33
CA GLN A 158 -19.33 3.72 -10.40
C GLN A 158 -18.97 5.08 -9.79
N ILE A 159 -19.88 6.03 -9.89
CA ILE A 159 -19.73 7.38 -9.35
C ILE A 159 -20.82 7.59 -8.31
N SER A 160 -20.42 7.76 -7.05
CA SER A 160 -21.33 8.08 -5.96
C SER A 160 -21.26 9.57 -5.63
N GLU A 161 -22.38 10.28 -5.66
CA GLU A 161 -22.50 11.69 -5.28
C GLU A 161 -22.95 11.82 -3.82
N LYS A 162 -22.28 12.69 -3.05
CA LYS A 162 -22.64 12.99 -1.66
C LYS A 162 -23.65 14.16 -1.64
N PRO A 163 -24.61 14.19 -0.70
CA PRO A 163 -25.65 15.25 -0.64
C PRO A 163 -25.09 16.68 -0.52
N ASN A 164 -23.90 16.84 0.04
CA ASN A 164 -23.27 18.14 0.30
C ASN A 164 -22.23 18.52 -0.77
N GLY A 165 -22.30 17.90 -1.95
CA GLY A 165 -21.32 18.07 -3.02
C GLY A 165 -20.15 17.08 -2.94
N GLY A 166 -19.50 16.91 -4.08
CA GLY A 166 -18.46 15.90 -4.27
C GLY A 166 -18.99 14.47 -4.24
N GLY A 167 -18.07 13.52 -4.15
CA GLY A 167 -18.39 12.11 -4.30
C GLY A 167 -17.15 11.24 -4.35
N MET A 168 -17.33 10.03 -4.87
CA MET A 168 -16.27 9.06 -5.05
C MET A 168 -16.45 8.34 -6.38
N VAL A 169 -15.35 8.13 -7.09
CA VAL A 169 -15.26 7.27 -8.27
C VAL A 169 -14.67 5.95 -7.83
N THR A 170 -15.27 4.83 -8.24
CA THR A 170 -14.72 3.50 -7.99
C THR A 170 -14.88 2.58 -9.19
N ARG A 171 -13.89 1.71 -9.42
CA ARG A 171 -13.90 0.72 -10.50
C ARG A 171 -12.96 -0.44 -10.17
N GLU A 172 -13.30 -1.64 -10.60
CA GLU A 172 -12.41 -2.80 -10.50
C GLU A 172 -11.44 -2.85 -11.68
N TYR A 173 -10.20 -3.27 -11.43
CA TYR A 173 -9.18 -3.46 -12.45
C TYR A 173 -8.44 -4.77 -12.24
N ALA A 174 -8.09 -5.44 -13.33
CA ALA A 174 -7.16 -6.55 -13.37
C ALA A 174 -5.76 -6.06 -13.78
N LEU A 175 -4.75 -6.36 -12.98
CA LEU A 175 -3.36 -6.25 -13.41
C LEU A 175 -3.00 -7.49 -14.23
N VAL A 176 -2.56 -7.25 -15.46
CA VAL A 176 -2.07 -8.26 -16.38
C VAL A 176 -0.59 -7.97 -16.64
N CYS A 177 0.27 -8.96 -16.48
CA CYS A 177 1.69 -8.87 -16.79
C CYS A 177 2.05 -10.03 -17.71
N HIS A 178 2.79 -9.83 -18.79
CA HIS A 178 3.19 -10.87 -19.77
C HIS A 178 2.03 -11.80 -20.19
N GLY A 179 0.84 -11.22 -20.44
CA GLY A 179 -0.31 -11.97 -20.92
C GLY A 179 -0.99 -12.87 -19.89
N ARG A 180 -0.77 -12.66 -18.59
CA ARG A 180 -1.40 -13.42 -17.51
C ARG A 180 -2.00 -12.49 -16.45
N LEU A 181 -3.16 -12.89 -15.92
CA LEU A 181 -3.76 -12.23 -14.77
C LEU A 181 -2.84 -12.41 -13.55
N VAL A 182 -2.54 -11.29 -12.90
CA VAL A 182 -1.74 -11.25 -11.67
C VAL A 182 -2.62 -11.02 -10.45
N SER A 183 -3.45 -9.98 -10.49
CA SER A 183 -4.26 -9.55 -9.35
C SER A 183 -5.47 -8.77 -9.85
N VAL A 184 -6.53 -8.76 -9.04
CA VAL A 184 -7.72 -7.94 -9.24
C VAL A 184 -7.91 -7.07 -8.00
N ALA A 185 -8.06 -5.77 -8.20
CA ALA A 185 -8.33 -4.83 -7.12
C ALA A 185 -9.30 -3.74 -7.55
N ARG A 186 -10.08 -3.26 -6.59
CA ARG A 186 -10.93 -2.08 -6.77
C ARG A 186 -10.15 -0.82 -6.46
N GLY A 187 -10.12 0.11 -7.41
CA GLY A 187 -9.64 1.46 -7.21
C GLY A 187 -10.77 2.35 -6.71
N GLU A 188 -10.40 3.38 -5.95
CA GLU A 188 -11.32 4.42 -5.51
C GLU A 188 -10.60 5.76 -5.42
N GLN A 189 -11.36 6.83 -5.63
CA GLN A 189 -10.88 8.20 -5.47
C GLN A 189 -12.05 9.15 -5.18
N ASP A 190 -11.93 9.95 -4.12
CA ASP A 190 -12.85 11.04 -3.84
C ASP A 190 -12.67 12.20 -4.84
N TYR A 191 -13.77 12.87 -5.17
CA TYR A 191 -13.80 14.15 -5.87
C TYR A 191 -14.64 15.15 -5.07
N PHE A 192 -14.37 16.44 -5.22
CA PHE A 192 -15.10 17.50 -4.52
C PHE A 192 -16.08 18.24 -5.41
N ASP A 193 -15.84 18.22 -6.71
CA ASP A 193 -16.63 18.90 -7.75
C ASP A 193 -16.73 18.00 -8.99
N GLU A 194 -17.83 18.12 -9.73
CA GLU A 194 -18.12 17.28 -10.90
C GLU A 194 -17.06 17.45 -12.00
N PHE A 195 -16.51 18.66 -12.16
CA PHE A 195 -15.38 18.91 -13.07
C PHE A 195 -14.11 18.15 -12.66
N GLY A 196 -14.01 17.68 -11.41
CA GLY A 196 -12.92 16.85 -10.89
C GLY A 196 -13.06 15.36 -11.20
N ILE A 197 -14.20 14.89 -11.73
CA ILE A 197 -14.45 13.46 -12.00
C ILE A 197 -13.39 12.85 -12.94
N PRO A 198 -12.97 13.48 -14.06
CA PRO A 198 -11.94 12.90 -14.93
C PRO A 198 -10.60 12.67 -14.21
N THR A 199 -10.19 13.61 -13.37
CA THR A 199 -8.98 13.47 -12.54
C THR A 199 -9.16 12.34 -11.53
N ALA A 200 -10.34 12.23 -10.94
CA ALA A 200 -10.65 11.15 -10.01
C ALA A 200 -10.68 9.77 -10.68
N MET A 201 -11.10 9.68 -11.94
CA MET A 201 -11.03 8.43 -12.72
C MET A 201 -9.60 7.95 -12.94
N GLU A 202 -8.68 8.86 -13.31
CA GLU A 202 -7.26 8.53 -13.46
C GLU A 202 -6.63 8.10 -12.12
N ALA A 203 -6.91 8.84 -11.05
CA ALA A 203 -6.43 8.48 -9.71
C ALA A 203 -7.03 7.16 -9.19
N CYS A 204 -8.29 6.86 -9.49
CA CYS A 204 -8.93 5.57 -9.21
C CYS A 204 -8.18 4.42 -9.89
N LYS A 205 -7.83 4.57 -11.17
CA LYS A 205 -7.03 3.57 -11.91
C LYS A 205 -5.65 3.36 -11.28
N SER A 206 -4.95 4.44 -10.96
CA SER A 206 -3.66 4.39 -10.27
C SER A 206 -3.74 3.77 -8.87
N ASN A 207 -4.82 4.04 -8.13
CA ASN A 207 -5.08 3.43 -6.83
C ASN A 207 -5.19 1.89 -6.95
N ALA A 208 -5.97 1.40 -7.92
CA ALA A 208 -6.08 -0.03 -8.18
C ALA A 208 -4.74 -0.67 -8.54
N MET A 209 -3.92 -0.01 -9.36
CA MET A 209 -2.59 -0.48 -9.74
C MET A 209 -1.72 -0.76 -8.51
N MET A 210 -1.63 0.19 -7.58
CA MET A 210 -0.81 0.07 -6.38
C MET A 210 -1.29 -1.09 -5.50
N ARG A 211 -2.61 -1.28 -5.39
CA ARG A 211 -3.21 -2.41 -4.65
C ARG A 211 -2.85 -3.75 -5.28
N CYS A 212 -2.93 -3.87 -6.61
CA CYS A 212 -2.50 -5.08 -7.32
C CYS A 212 -1.00 -5.36 -7.18
N CYS A 213 -0.16 -4.32 -7.14
CA CYS A 213 1.29 -4.50 -6.98
C CYS A 213 1.66 -5.12 -5.63
N LYS A 214 0.79 -5.03 -4.62
CA LYS A 214 1.01 -5.68 -3.32
C LYS A 214 1.09 -7.20 -3.45
N ASP A 215 0.25 -7.79 -4.30
CA ASP A 215 0.22 -9.25 -4.52
C ASP A 215 1.45 -9.75 -5.29
N LEU A 216 2.16 -8.85 -5.97
CA LEU A 216 3.49 -9.11 -6.56
C LEU A 216 4.63 -9.00 -5.55
N GLY A 217 4.37 -8.54 -4.31
CA GLY A 217 5.37 -8.32 -3.27
C GLY A 217 6.01 -6.92 -3.27
N VAL A 218 5.64 -6.06 -4.23
CA VAL A 218 6.19 -4.69 -4.35
C VAL A 218 5.80 -3.86 -3.12
N ALA A 219 6.79 -3.17 -2.53
CA ALA A 219 6.59 -2.26 -1.40
C ALA A 219 5.90 -2.93 -0.18
N SER A 220 6.01 -4.25 -0.05
CA SER A 220 5.34 -5.03 1.01
C SER A 220 5.76 -4.59 2.42
N GLU A 221 6.98 -4.10 2.60
CA GLU A 221 7.50 -3.57 3.87
C GLU A 221 6.76 -2.34 4.40
N LEU A 222 6.07 -1.57 3.54
CA LEU A 222 5.24 -0.44 3.99
C LEU A 222 4.04 -0.88 4.83
N TRP A 223 3.75 -2.18 4.87
CA TRP A 223 2.71 -2.80 5.69
C TRP A 223 3.26 -3.51 6.92
N ASP A 224 4.58 -3.60 7.09
CA ASP A 224 5.20 -4.19 8.29
C ASP A 224 5.27 -3.13 9.41
N PRO A 225 4.57 -3.34 10.55
CA PRO A 225 4.65 -2.42 11.69
C PRO A 225 6.05 -2.21 12.24
N ARG A 226 7.00 -3.14 12.02
CA ARG A 226 8.39 -2.98 12.45
C ARG A 226 9.13 -2.02 11.51
N PHE A 227 9.01 -2.23 10.20
CA PHE A 227 9.56 -1.31 9.20
C PHE A 227 9.01 0.11 9.39
N ILE A 228 7.70 0.27 9.52
CA ILE A 228 7.05 1.58 9.68
C ILE A 228 7.63 2.35 10.87
N ARG A 229 7.78 1.69 12.03
CA ARG A 229 8.34 2.32 13.24
C ARG A 229 9.80 2.70 13.07
N LYS A 230 10.61 1.81 12.47
CA LYS A 230 12.02 2.06 12.19
C LYS A 230 12.19 3.24 11.22
N TRP A 231 11.51 3.19 10.08
CA TRP A 231 11.58 4.22 9.05
C TRP A 231 11.13 5.58 9.59
N LYS A 232 10.03 5.65 10.36
CA LYS A 232 9.59 6.91 10.98
C LYS A 232 10.64 7.50 11.92
N LYS A 233 11.27 6.68 12.77
CA LYS A 233 12.31 7.13 13.69
C LYS A 233 13.52 7.70 12.93
N GLU A 234 13.88 7.07 11.82
CA GLU A 234 15.07 7.42 11.03
C GLU A 234 14.81 8.60 10.08
N ASN A 235 13.61 8.71 9.49
CA ASN A 235 13.33 9.60 8.34
C ASN A 235 12.22 10.62 8.56
N ALA A 236 11.47 10.56 9.66
CA ALA A 236 10.38 11.50 9.94
C ALA A 236 10.49 12.13 11.34
N ASN A 237 9.87 13.30 11.51
CA ASN A 237 9.72 13.99 12.77
C ASN A 237 8.26 14.41 12.96
N GLU A 238 7.86 14.54 14.23
CA GLU A 238 6.57 15.15 14.55
C GLU A 238 6.77 16.64 14.83
N MET A 239 5.94 17.48 14.23
CA MET A 239 5.95 18.93 14.42
C MET A 239 4.56 19.42 14.85
N PHE A 240 4.50 20.45 15.70
CA PHE A 240 3.25 21.12 16.01
C PHE A 240 2.91 22.11 14.91
N GLY A 241 1.92 21.76 14.09
CA GLY A 241 1.37 22.63 13.06
C GLY A 241 0.17 23.40 13.55
N GLU A 242 0.13 24.70 13.26
CA GLU A 242 -1.03 25.56 13.46
C GLU A 242 -1.72 25.80 12.13
N HIS A 243 -3.02 25.54 12.05
CA HIS A 243 -3.79 25.79 10.85
C HIS A 243 -3.90 27.30 10.61
N VAL A 244 -3.51 27.79 9.43
CA VAL A 244 -3.39 29.23 9.11
C VAL A 244 -4.71 29.98 9.35
N ILE A 245 -5.83 29.42 8.89
CA ILE A 245 -7.18 30.00 9.04
C ILE A 245 -7.79 29.74 10.42
N THR A 246 -7.94 28.47 10.80
CA THR A 246 -8.70 28.11 12.01
C THR A 246 -7.92 28.28 13.31
N LYS A 247 -6.60 28.55 13.23
CA LYS A 247 -5.66 28.64 14.37
C LYS A 247 -5.61 27.39 15.26
N LYS A 248 -6.22 26.29 14.82
CA LYS A 248 -6.19 25.01 15.53
C LYS A 248 -4.80 24.41 15.43
N LYS A 249 -4.25 23.99 16.57
CA LYS A 249 -2.96 23.31 16.65
C LYS A 249 -3.15 21.81 16.58
N LYS A 250 -2.32 21.13 15.81
CA LYS A 250 -2.29 19.67 15.69
C LYS A 250 -0.85 19.20 15.57
N LYS A 251 -0.53 18.06 16.17
CA LYS A 251 0.73 17.37 15.96
C LYS A 251 0.66 16.65 14.61
N LEU A 252 1.59 16.95 13.70
CA LEU A 252 1.63 16.43 12.34
C LEU A 252 2.97 15.74 12.09
N TRP A 253 2.95 14.69 11.27
CA TRP A 253 4.16 14.04 10.79
C TRP A 253 4.71 14.77 9.57
N VAL A 254 6.02 14.98 9.55
CA VAL A 254 6.75 15.58 8.43
C VAL A 254 8.02 14.78 8.19
N ARG A 255 8.41 14.63 6.94
CA ARG A 255 9.70 14.03 6.60
C ARG A 255 10.84 14.92 7.10
N LYS A 256 11.94 14.32 7.55
CA LYS A 256 13.12 15.07 8.01
C LYS A 256 13.69 15.90 6.86
N GLY A 257 13.86 17.20 7.10
CA GLY A 257 14.33 18.16 6.12
C GLY A 257 13.22 18.99 5.48
N ASP A 258 11.98 18.50 5.53
CA ASP A 258 10.84 19.20 4.95
C ASP A 258 10.16 20.12 5.98
N SER A 259 9.44 21.13 5.48
CA SER A 259 8.64 22.04 6.27
C SER A 259 7.16 21.66 6.20
N LEU A 260 6.36 22.14 7.17
CA LEU A 260 4.91 21.99 7.10
C LEU A 260 4.35 22.73 5.87
N GLU A 261 3.51 22.04 5.11
CA GLU A 261 2.81 22.60 3.96
C GLU A 261 1.47 23.24 4.38
N TYR A 262 1.01 24.21 3.58
CA TYR A 262 -0.33 24.79 3.72
C TYR A 262 -1.40 23.67 3.75
N PRO A 263 -2.41 23.75 4.65
CA PRO A 263 -2.82 24.91 5.45
C PRO A 263 -2.15 25.03 6.82
N TYR A 264 -1.05 24.32 7.08
CA TYR A 264 -0.38 24.34 8.37
C TYR A 264 0.96 25.09 8.32
N GLN A 265 1.26 25.81 9.40
CA GLN A 265 2.55 26.46 9.62
C GLN A 265 3.15 26.00 10.96
N VAL A 266 4.47 26.01 11.08
CA VAL A 266 5.16 25.64 12.33
C VAL A 266 4.69 26.58 13.45
N SER A 267 4.13 26.01 14.52
CA SER A 267 3.69 26.81 15.67
C SER A 267 4.92 27.35 16.41
N LYS A 268 5.03 28.67 16.52
CA LYS A 268 6.22 29.39 17.05
C LYS A 268 6.47 29.24 18.57
N PHE A 269 5.84 28.28 19.25
CA PHE A 269 6.04 28.08 20.69
C PHE A 269 6.37 26.62 20.99
N GLY A 270 7.66 26.37 21.23
CA GLY A 270 8.19 25.06 21.63
C GLY A 270 9.60 24.76 21.12
N SER A 271 10.49 25.76 21.05
CA SER A 271 11.94 25.57 21.07
C SER A 271 12.44 25.65 22.50
#